data_AF-A0A944TQB5-F1
#
_entry.id   AF-A0A944TQB5-F1
#
_cell.length_a   1.000
_cell.length_b   1.000
_cell.length_c   1.000
_cell.angle_alpha   90.00
_cell.angle_beta   90.00
_cell.angle_gamma   90.00
#
_symmetry.space_group_name_H-M   'P 1'
#
loop_
_entity.id
_entity.type
_entity.pdbx_description
1 polymer ?
#
loop_
_entity_poly.entity_id
_entity_poly.type
_entity_poly.pdbx_seq_one_letter_code
_entity_poly.pdbx_strand_id
1 'polypeptide(L)'
;MAKLCLLLTFLLLASCATNAPKKIKELRYIGSINYKTSKSFKGLQLGGLSGLVYDKKTKRLLAISDDRGKWGKPRYYSFKFFLTSKKFKLRTDTLTFLKNNKGKKFKDGRRDFEGITLLRNNHLVLSSEGNTKKKPRIPPALTEFDKKGNFVRELNVPIKFLPEPTGYHDTGVRNNLGLESLSSTPNGGFLFFANEAPLKQDDRLSTTEYGGDVRLVRYKASGSSFQPDGEFVYQVEPIPVPDLKKKLRGSIGLTDLLALDENRLISIERAWVRKLKKQTIRLYSVEIERQTSNVKNEDFLHGKFYKRVKKKLLADLDSILPLMPKKWRKLDNIEGICLGPRLKNGNYTLILVSDNNFNARQRTLFMAFEIIEKKTK
;
A
#
# COMPACT_ATOMS: atom_id res chain seq x y z
N MET A 1 13.91 30.85 63.17
CA MET A 1 14.58 30.30 61.97
C MET A 1 13.66 29.26 61.34
N ALA A 2 12.94 29.61 60.27
CA ALA A 2 12.06 28.67 59.57
C ALA A 2 12.76 28.18 58.29
N LYS A 3 12.98 26.87 58.19
CA LYS A 3 13.56 26.23 56.99
C LYS A 3 12.46 26.05 55.94
N LEU A 4 12.62 26.73 54.81
CA LEU A 4 11.79 26.58 53.62
C LEU A 4 12.26 25.35 52.83
N CYS A 5 11.43 24.33 52.73
CA CYS A 5 11.71 23.12 51.96
C CYS A 5 11.16 23.30 50.54
N LEU A 6 12.03 23.48 49.55
CA LEU A 6 11.66 23.62 48.14
C LEU A 6 11.49 22.22 47.53
N LEU A 7 10.25 21.82 47.24
CA LEU A 7 9.95 20.55 46.58
C LEU A 7 10.13 20.72 45.06
N LEU A 8 11.25 20.26 44.50
CA LEU A 8 11.46 20.19 43.06
C LEU A 8 10.59 19.07 42.46
N THR A 9 9.53 19.44 41.74
CA THR A 9 8.75 18.51 40.93
C THR A 9 9.49 18.22 39.63
N PHE A 10 10.08 17.03 39.52
CA PHE A 10 10.62 16.52 38.25
C PHE A 10 9.45 16.22 37.30
N LEU A 11 9.24 17.09 36.30
CA LEU A 11 8.45 16.75 35.12
C LEU A 11 9.20 15.68 34.33
N LEU A 12 8.79 14.42 34.47
CA LEU A 12 9.16 13.35 33.55
C LEU A 12 8.61 13.70 32.16
N LEU A 13 9.45 14.29 31.32
CA LEU A 13 9.24 14.36 29.88
C LEU A 13 9.16 12.92 29.37
N ALA A 14 7.95 12.40 29.24
CA ALA A 14 7.68 11.16 28.53
C ALA A 14 8.19 11.36 27.09
N SER A 15 9.37 10.80 26.80
CA SER A 15 9.92 10.70 25.46
C SER A 15 8.81 10.18 24.55
N CYS A 16 8.35 11.01 23.60
CA CYS A 16 7.36 10.60 22.61
C CYS A 16 7.87 9.33 21.95
N ALA A 17 7.33 8.18 22.35
CA ALA A 17 7.61 6.91 21.70
C ALA A 17 7.31 7.11 20.21
N THR A 18 8.35 7.07 19.37
CA THR A 18 8.14 7.23 17.93
C THR A 18 7.19 6.13 17.49
N ASN A 19 6.15 6.47 16.72
CA ASN A 19 5.10 5.54 16.33
C ASN A 19 5.44 4.70 15.08
N ALA A 20 6.65 4.87 14.54
CA ALA A 20 7.24 4.13 13.43
C ALA A 20 8.74 3.83 13.66
N PRO A 21 9.32 2.86 12.93
CA PRO A 21 10.76 2.64 12.85
C PRO A 21 11.46 3.83 12.19
N LYS A 22 12.69 4.15 12.64
CA LYS A 22 13.51 5.26 12.16
C LYS A 22 14.45 4.83 11.03
N LYS A 23 15.37 3.90 11.29
CA LYS A 23 16.43 3.51 10.35
C LYS A 23 16.42 2.01 10.15
N ILE A 24 15.62 1.53 9.20
CA ILE A 24 15.52 0.09 8.93
C ILE A 24 16.84 -0.41 8.33
N LYS A 25 17.42 -1.43 8.97
CA LYS A 25 18.64 -2.11 8.50
C LYS A 25 18.28 -3.32 7.65
N GLU A 26 17.39 -4.16 8.16
CA GLU A 26 17.03 -5.45 7.56
C GLU A 26 15.60 -5.82 7.96
N LEU A 27 14.98 -6.68 7.15
CA LEU A 27 13.73 -7.37 7.46
C LEU A 27 14.04 -8.83 7.77
N ARG A 28 13.77 -9.25 9.00
CA ARG A 28 13.96 -10.65 9.40
C ARG A 28 12.65 -11.41 9.27
N TYR A 29 12.63 -12.43 8.43
CA TYR A 29 11.43 -13.23 8.22
C TYR A 29 11.00 -13.98 9.50
N ILE A 30 9.72 -13.84 9.87
CA ILE A 30 9.11 -14.52 11.01
C ILE A 30 8.34 -15.77 10.56
N GLY A 31 7.56 -15.64 9.48
CA GLY A 31 6.70 -16.72 9.01
C GLY A 31 5.70 -16.27 7.95
N SER A 32 4.98 -17.24 7.38
CA SER A 32 3.94 -17.00 6.39
C SER A 32 2.72 -17.89 6.60
N ILE A 33 1.57 -17.38 6.17
CA ILE A 33 0.29 -18.10 6.16
C ILE A 33 -0.24 -18.09 4.75
N ASN A 34 -0.66 -19.25 4.25
CA ASN A 34 -1.15 -19.37 2.89
C ASN A 34 -2.57 -19.95 2.90
N TYR A 35 -3.51 -19.19 2.32
CA TYR A 35 -4.85 -19.64 2.01
C TYR A 35 -4.90 -20.08 0.53
N LYS A 36 -5.45 -21.27 0.28
CA LYS A 36 -5.75 -21.70 -1.09
C LYS A 36 -6.87 -20.83 -1.66
N THR A 37 -6.83 -20.55 -2.96
CA THR A 37 -7.84 -19.73 -3.65
C THR A 37 -9.26 -20.27 -3.53
N SER A 38 -9.46 -21.58 -3.36
CA SER A 38 -10.78 -22.17 -3.13
C SER A 38 -11.33 -21.95 -1.71
N LYS A 39 -10.56 -21.30 -0.81
CA LYS A 39 -11.02 -21.06 0.55
C LYS A 39 -12.20 -20.09 0.52
N SER A 40 -13.33 -20.51 1.08
CA SER A 40 -14.46 -19.63 1.31
C SER A 40 -14.49 -19.14 2.76
N PHE A 41 -15.12 -17.97 2.95
CA PHE A 41 -15.46 -17.40 4.24
C PHE A 41 -16.83 -16.74 4.15
N LYS A 42 -17.78 -17.19 5.00
CA LYS A 42 -19.19 -16.75 4.98
C LYS A 42 -19.84 -16.81 3.58
N GLY A 43 -19.63 -17.92 2.87
CA GLY A 43 -20.22 -18.14 1.54
C GLY A 43 -19.56 -17.40 0.37
N LEU A 44 -18.52 -16.59 0.63
CA LEU A 44 -17.76 -15.89 -0.41
C LEU A 44 -16.36 -16.46 -0.54
N GLN A 45 -15.81 -16.48 -1.75
CA GLN A 45 -14.41 -16.82 -1.97
C GLN A 45 -13.53 -15.76 -1.30
N LEU A 46 -12.57 -16.22 -0.48
CA LEU A 46 -11.53 -15.37 0.09
C LEU A 46 -10.44 -15.17 -0.96
N GLY A 47 -10.16 -13.92 -1.29
CA GLY A 47 -9.21 -13.58 -2.34
C GLY A 47 -9.29 -12.10 -2.68
N GLY A 48 -8.55 -11.69 -3.70
CA GLY A 48 -8.56 -10.30 -4.16
C GLY A 48 -7.82 -9.35 -3.25
N LEU A 49 -6.94 -9.82 -2.36
CA LEU A 49 -6.44 -8.99 -1.25
C LEU A 49 -5.31 -8.04 -1.71
N SER A 50 -5.69 -6.82 -2.09
CA SER A 50 -4.81 -5.82 -2.72
C SER A 50 -4.26 -4.76 -1.77
N GLY A 51 -4.80 -4.62 -0.55
CA GLY A 51 -4.31 -3.64 0.43
C GLY A 51 -4.45 -4.12 1.86
N LEU A 52 -3.62 -3.61 2.78
CA LEU A 52 -3.56 -4.07 4.17
C LEU A 52 -3.39 -2.92 5.16
N VAL A 53 -4.12 -2.95 6.28
CA VAL A 53 -3.88 -2.05 7.41
C VAL A 53 -4.07 -2.75 8.76
N TYR A 54 -3.24 -2.39 9.74
CA TYR A 54 -3.37 -2.86 11.11
C TYR A 54 -4.19 -1.90 11.97
N ASP A 55 -5.35 -2.35 12.43
CA ASP A 55 -6.17 -1.67 13.40
C ASP A 55 -5.68 -1.97 14.82
N LYS A 56 -4.91 -1.03 15.38
CA LYS A 56 -4.34 -1.13 16.73
C LYS A 56 -5.42 -1.20 17.82
N LYS A 57 -6.57 -0.54 17.62
CA LYS A 57 -7.66 -0.48 18.62
C LYS A 57 -8.34 -1.84 18.76
N THR A 58 -8.65 -2.47 17.63
CA THR A 58 -9.32 -3.79 17.62
C THR A 58 -8.35 -4.98 17.60
N LYS A 59 -7.05 -4.71 17.43
CA LYS A 59 -5.99 -5.73 17.24
C LYS A 59 -6.35 -6.66 16.08
N ARG A 60 -6.70 -6.08 14.93
CA ARG A 60 -7.08 -6.80 13.71
C ARG A 60 -6.30 -6.29 12.52
N LEU A 61 -5.99 -7.20 11.61
CA LEU A 61 -5.60 -6.81 10.25
C LEU A 61 -6.86 -6.65 9.43
N LEU A 62 -6.92 -5.60 8.62
CA LEU A 62 -7.98 -5.36 7.65
C LEU A 62 -7.37 -5.45 6.27
N ALA A 63 -7.97 -6.23 5.38
CA ALA A 63 -7.54 -6.31 3.99
C ALA A 63 -8.71 -6.03 3.06
N ILE A 64 -8.51 -5.12 2.12
CA ILE A 64 -9.51 -4.79 1.10
C ILE A 64 -9.46 -5.85 -0.01
N SER A 65 -10.63 -6.14 -0.59
CA SER A 65 -10.74 -6.99 -1.77
C SER A 65 -10.95 -6.15 -3.03
N ASP A 66 -10.12 -6.37 -4.05
CA ASP A 66 -10.21 -5.81 -5.41
C ASP A 66 -11.40 -6.36 -6.22
N ASP A 67 -12.15 -7.31 -5.66
CA ASP A 67 -13.27 -7.94 -6.34
C ASP A 67 -14.33 -6.90 -6.74
N ARG A 68 -14.35 -6.63 -8.05
CA ARG A 68 -15.26 -5.67 -8.68
C ARG A 68 -16.74 -6.11 -8.61
N GLY A 69 -17.10 -7.19 -7.93
CA GLY A 69 -18.47 -7.69 -7.84
C GLY A 69 -18.67 -9.08 -8.44
N LYS A 70 -17.61 -9.68 -9.00
CA LYS A 70 -17.68 -10.96 -9.73
C LYS A 70 -17.81 -12.15 -8.77
N TRP A 71 -17.08 -12.13 -7.66
CA TRP A 71 -17.06 -13.22 -6.67
C TRP A 71 -17.78 -12.84 -5.37
N GLY A 72 -18.29 -11.62 -5.29
CA GLY A 72 -19.02 -11.06 -4.17
C GLY A 72 -19.03 -9.54 -4.26
N LYS A 73 -19.96 -8.89 -3.54
CA LYS A 73 -20.01 -7.42 -3.51
C LYS A 73 -18.74 -6.84 -2.88
N PRO A 74 -18.35 -5.59 -3.24
CA PRO A 74 -17.17 -4.93 -2.67
C PRO A 74 -17.15 -4.96 -1.14
N ARG A 75 -16.00 -5.34 -0.59
CA ARG A 75 -15.87 -5.72 0.83
C ARG A 75 -14.42 -5.66 1.29
N TYR A 76 -14.22 -5.46 2.58
CA TYR A 76 -12.96 -5.76 3.23
C TYR A 76 -13.14 -6.89 4.26
N TYR A 77 -12.07 -7.62 4.51
CA TYR A 77 -11.98 -8.68 5.49
C TYR A 77 -11.26 -8.19 6.74
N SER A 78 -11.63 -8.71 7.90
CA SER A 78 -10.84 -8.59 9.12
C SER A 78 -10.27 -9.93 9.53
N PHE A 79 -9.07 -9.90 10.10
CA PHE A 79 -8.36 -11.10 10.55
C PHE A 79 -7.87 -10.95 11.99
N LYS A 80 -8.08 -12.01 12.76
CA LYS A 80 -7.41 -12.24 14.04
C LYS A 80 -6.05 -12.85 13.76
N PHE A 81 -5.03 -12.35 14.45
CA PHE A 81 -3.69 -12.88 14.29
C PHE A 81 -2.96 -12.98 15.62
N PHE A 82 -1.95 -13.85 15.64
CA PHE A 82 -0.99 -13.99 16.71
C PHE A 82 0.40 -13.88 16.10
N LEU A 83 1.23 -13.01 16.65
CA LEU A 83 2.55 -12.70 16.12
C LEU A 83 3.57 -12.59 17.26
N THR A 84 4.66 -13.35 17.15
CA THR A 84 5.87 -13.25 17.96
C THR A 84 7.09 -13.27 17.05
N SER A 85 8.30 -13.11 17.58
CA SER A 85 9.54 -13.19 16.80
C SER A 85 9.78 -14.55 16.11
N LYS A 86 9.02 -15.60 16.49
CA LYS A 86 9.19 -16.97 15.97
C LYS A 86 7.93 -17.57 15.38
N LYS A 87 6.78 -16.90 15.50
CA LYS A 87 5.48 -17.51 15.18
C LYS A 87 4.53 -16.48 14.63
N PHE A 88 3.96 -16.80 13.48
CA PHE A 88 2.86 -16.06 12.87
C PHE A 88 1.67 -17.01 12.66
N LYS A 89 0.50 -16.61 13.11
CA LYS A 89 -0.78 -17.29 12.89
C LYS A 89 -1.83 -16.26 12.51
N LEU A 90 -2.72 -16.63 11.60
CA LEU A 90 -3.77 -15.77 11.08
C LEU A 90 -5.04 -16.58 10.87
N ARG A 91 -6.20 -15.99 11.18
CA ARG A 91 -7.52 -16.53 10.83
C ARG A 91 -8.48 -15.40 10.45
N THR A 92 -9.33 -15.67 9.48
CA THR A 92 -10.45 -14.80 9.12
C THR A 92 -11.37 -14.61 10.32
N ASP A 93 -11.82 -13.39 10.56
CA ASP A 93 -12.69 -13.02 11.69
C ASP A 93 -14.05 -12.51 11.21
N THR A 94 -14.07 -11.44 10.41
CA THR A 94 -15.30 -10.90 9.83
C THR A 94 -15.09 -10.41 8.40
N LEU A 95 -16.17 -10.07 7.71
CA LEU A 95 -16.14 -9.31 6.46
C LEU A 95 -17.17 -8.19 6.57
N THR A 96 -16.89 -7.05 5.94
CA THR A 96 -17.78 -5.89 5.91
C THR A 96 -17.99 -5.46 4.46
N PHE A 97 -19.25 -5.35 4.05
CA PHE A 97 -19.59 -4.86 2.71
C PHE A 97 -19.56 -3.34 2.66
N LEU A 98 -19.10 -2.81 1.53
CA LEU A 98 -19.05 -1.38 1.25
C LEU A 98 -20.35 -0.94 0.57
N LYS A 99 -20.89 0.19 1.03
CA LYS A 99 -22.10 0.82 0.51
C LYS A 99 -21.76 2.15 -0.15
N ASN A 100 -22.44 2.49 -1.23
CA ASN A 100 -22.31 3.77 -1.91
C ASN A 100 -22.98 4.91 -1.11
N ASN A 101 -22.87 6.13 -1.64
CA ASN A 101 -23.48 7.34 -1.07
C ASN A 101 -25.02 7.30 -0.95
N LYS A 102 -25.70 6.33 -1.56
CA LYS A 102 -27.15 6.09 -1.42
C LYS A 102 -27.46 5.01 -0.37
N GLY A 103 -26.48 4.57 0.41
CA GLY A 103 -26.61 3.47 1.38
C GLY A 103 -26.82 2.09 0.74
N LYS A 104 -26.68 1.97 -0.58
CA LYS A 104 -26.87 0.70 -1.32
C LYS A 104 -25.52 0.04 -1.58
N LYS A 105 -25.49 -1.29 -1.70
CA LYS A 105 -24.29 -2.00 -2.17
C LYS A 105 -23.89 -1.49 -3.57
N PHE A 106 -22.58 -1.46 -3.85
CA PHE A 106 -22.10 -1.11 -5.19
C PHE A 106 -22.63 -2.12 -6.24
N LYS A 107 -22.95 -1.61 -7.44
CA LYS A 107 -23.21 -2.47 -8.60
C LYS A 107 -21.87 -3.06 -9.08
N ASP A 108 -21.94 -4.20 -9.75
CA ASP A 108 -20.76 -4.90 -10.22
C ASP A 108 -20.04 -4.07 -11.30
N GLY A 109 -18.71 -4.10 -11.26
CA GLY A 109 -17.81 -3.34 -12.10
C GLY A 109 -17.74 -1.84 -11.80
N ARG A 110 -18.32 -1.32 -10.71
CA ARG A 110 -18.35 0.12 -10.41
C ARG A 110 -17.21 0.65 -9.54
N ARG A 111 -16.58 -0.23 -8.78
CA ARG A 111 -15.42 0.08 -7.94
C ARG A 111 -14.42 -1.06 -8.07
N ASP A 112 -13.16 -0.69 -8.05
CA ASP A 112 -12.01 -1.57 -8.09
C ASP A 112 -11.08 -1.07 -6.99
N PHE A 113 -11.24 -1.60 -5.78
CA PHE A 113 -10.60 -1.05 -4.59
C PHE A 113 -9.24 -1.71 -4.37
N GLU A 114 -8.21 -0.91 -4.14
CA GLU A 114 -6.83 -1.40 -4.09
C GLU A 114 -6.19 -1.16 -2.73
N GLY A 115 -6.00 0.10 -2.37
CA GLY A 115 -5.41 0.49 -1.10
C GLY A 115 -6.44 0.63 0.01
N ILE A 116 -6.01 0.42 1.26
CA ILE A 116 -6.81 0.62 2.47
C ILE A 116 -5.96 1.23 3.58
N THR A 117 -6.48 2.29 4.22
CA THR A 117 -5.78 2.87 5.37
C THR A 117 -6.76 3.41 6.42
N LEU A 118 -6.26 3.67 7.64
CA LEU A 118 -7.04 4.11 8.80
C LEU A 118 -6.79 5.58 9.12
N LEU A 119 -7.86 6.34 9.32
CA LEU A 119 -7.80 7.72 9.78
C LEU A 119 -7.84 7.82 11.32
N ARG A 120 -7.49 8.99 11.87
CA ARG A 120 -7.52 9.26 13.33
C ARG A 120 -8.90 9.04 13.96
N ASN A 121 -9.96 9.36 13.23
CA ASN A 121 -11.37 9.14 13.61
C ASN A 121 -11.80 7.67 13.50
N ASN A 122 -10.88 6.75 13.22
CA ASN A 122 -11.12 5.31 13.02
C ASN A 122 -11.92 4.97 11.74
N HIS A 123 -12.11 5.92 10.83
CA HIS A 123 -12.64 5.65 9.50
C HIS A 123 -11.57 5.03 8.60
N LEU A 124 -12.03 4.46 7.49
CA LEU A 124 -11.18 3.89 6.46
C LEU A 124 -11.17 4.84 5.26
N VAL A 125 -10.01 5.03 4.63
CA VAL A 125 -9.94 5.51 3.25
C VAL A 125 -9.53 4.34 2.37
N LEU A 126 -10.23 4.18 1.25
CA LEU A 126 -9.93 3.20 0.23
C LEU A 126 -9.58 3.92 -1.07
N SER A 127 -8.54 3.46 -1.77
CA SER A 127 -8.29 3.91 -3.14
C SER A 127 -9.04 3.01 -4.12
N SER A 128 -9.41 3.57 -5.26
CA SER A 128 -9.92 2.81 -6.39
C SER A 128 -9.21 3.24 -7.66
N GLU A 129 -8.81 2.26 -8.47
CA GLU A 129 -8.10 2.53 -9.73
C GLU A 129 -9.00 3.09 -10.84
N GLY A 130 -10.31 2.95 -10.70
CA GLY A 130 -11.28 3.29 -11.73
C GLY A 130 -11.48 2.14 -12.73
N ASN A 131 -11.90 2.46 -13.95
CA ASN A 131 -11.99 1.52 -15.07
C ASN A 131 -12.06 2.34 -16.38
N THR A 132 -10.93 2.51 -17.05
CA THR A 132 -10.85 3.35 -18.25
C THR A 132 -11.35 2.66 -19.52
N LYS A 133 -11.72 1.37 -19.42
CA LYS A 133 -12.36 0.58 -20.49
C LYS A 133 -13.89 0.67 -20.49
N LYS A 134 -14.51 1.18 -19.42
CA LYS A 134 -15.97 1.44 -19.38
C LYS A 134 -16.33 2.67 -20.23
N LYS A 135 -17.58 2.73 -20.67
CA LYS A 135 -18.17 3.85 -21.41
C LYS A 135 -19.45 4.32 -20.68
N PRO A 136 -19.47 5.51 -20.07
CA PRO A 136 -18.33 6.39 -19.80
C PRO A 136 -17.29 5.73 -18.88
N ARG A 137 -16.04 6.24 -18.92
CA ARG A 137 -14.95 5.77 -18.07
C ARG A 137 -15.30 5.95 -16.61
N ILE A 138 -14.83 5.03 -15.77
CA ILE A 138 -14.92 5.17 -14.32
C ILE A 138 -13.60 5.79 -13.85
N PRO A 139 -13.61 6.97 -13.22
CA PRO A 139 -12.38 7.61 -12.75
C PRO A 139 -11.80 6.89 -11.53
N PRO A 140 -10.50 7.06 -11.24
CA PRO A 140 -9.95 6.66 -9.96
C PRO A 140 -10.58 7.50 -8.83
N ALA A 141 -10.58 6.97 -7.61
CA ALA A 141 -11.20 7.64 -6.48
C ALA A 141 -10.47 7.34 -5.16
N LEU A 142 -10.59 8.27 -4.21
CA LEU A 142 -10.29 8.03 -2.80
C LEU A 142 -11.59 8.18 -2.03
N THR A 143 -12.05 7.14 -1.35
CA THR A 143 -13.36 7.16 -0.67
C THR A 143 -13.21 6.83 0.80
N GLU A 144 -13.77 7.68 1.65
CA GLU A 144 -13.86 7.47 3.09
C GLU A 144 -15.12 6.67 3.45
N PHE A 145 -14.94 5.67 4.31
CA PHE A 145 -15.99 4.82 4.86
C PHE A 145 -15.87 4.76 6.38
N ASP A 146 -17.01 4.63 7.06
CA ASP A 146 -16.99 4.21 8.46
C ASP A 146 -16.60 2.71 8.59
N LYS A 147 -16.37 2.24 9.82
CA LYS A 147 -16.04 0.82 10.10
C LYS A 147 -17.19 -0.16 9.86
N LYS A 148 -18.39 0.33 9.54
CA LYS A 148 -19.55 -0.48 9.15
C LYS A 148 -19.70 -0.55 7.62
N GLY A 149 -18.79 0.08 6.88
CA GLY A 149 -18.77 0.12 5.41
C GLY A 149 -19.75 1.11 4.80
N ASN A 150 -20.29 2.05 5.60
CA ASN A 150 -21.12 3.13 5.07
C ASN A 150 -20.22 4.22 4.48
N PHE A 151 -20.59 4.71 3.30
CA PHE A 151 -19.95 5.86 2.66
C PHE A 151 -20.00 7.09 3.56
N VAL A 152 -18.88 7.82 3.64
CA VAL A 152 -18.80 9.11 4.32
C VAL A 152 -18.65 10.23 3.30
N ARG A 153 -17.59 10.18 2.48
CA ARG A 153 -17.29 11.16 1.42
C ARG A 153 -16.25 10.62 0.44
N GLU A 154 -16.10 11.29 -0.70
CA GLU A 154 -14.92 11.11 -1.55
C GLU A 154 -13.92 12.24 -1.26
N LEU A 155 -12.63 11.89 -1.19
CA LEU A 155 -11.55 12.86 -1.12
C LEU A 155 -11.25 13.34 -2.55
N ASN A 156 -10.90 14.61 -2.68
CA ASN A 156 -10.51 15.16 -3.98
C ASN A 156 -9.31 14.37 -4.53
N VAL A 157 -9.36 13.99 -5.80
CA VAL A 157 -8.21 13.44 -6.55
C VAL A 157 -7.81 14.51 -7.58
N PRO A 158 -6.52 14.90 -7.70
CA PRO A 158 -6.14 15.98 -8.60
C PRO A 158 -6.51 15.65 -10.05
N ILE A 159 -6.99 16.67 -10.79
CA ILE A 159 -7.57 16.49 -12.14
C ILE A 159 -6.64 15.75 -13.11
N LYS A 160 -5.32 15.95 -12.99
CA LYS A 160 -4.30 15.28 -13.81
C LYS A 160 -4.31 13.75 -13.74
N PHE A 161 -4.87 13.16 -12.68
CA PHE A 161 -5.04 11.71 -12.52
C PHE A 161 -6.33 11.19 -13.17
N LEU A 162 -7.30 12.07 -13.47
CA LEU A 162 -8.60 11.70 -14.00
C LEU A 162 -8.52 11.59 -15.53
N PRO A 163 -8.88 10.44 -16.12
CA PRO A 163 -9.03 10.36 -17.57
C PRO A 163 -10.33 11.03 -18.00
N GLU A 164 -10.35 11.59 -19.22
CA GLU A 164 -11.58 12.12 -19.82
C GLU A 164 -12.71 11.07 -19.79
N PRO A 165 -13.97 11.42 -19.46
CA PRO A 165 -15.05 10.44 -19.36
C PRO A 165 -15.31 9.66 -20.66
N THR A 166 -15.04 10.27 -21.80
CA THR A 166 -15.24 9.73 -23.16
C THR A 166 -14.12 10.19 -24.11
N GLY A 167 -14.11 9.75 -25.37
CA GLY A 167 -13.13 10.22 -26.36
C GLY A 167 -11.75 9.57 -26.25
N TYR A 168 -10.69 10.27 -26.66
CA TYR A 168 -9.31 9.79 -26.58
C TYR A 168 -8.85 9.61 -25.12
N HIS A 169 -7.82 8.79 -24.90
CA HIS A 169 -7.24 8.53 -23.58
C HIS A 169 -5.74 8.78 -23.60
N ASP A 170 -5.40 10.04 -23.40
CA ASP A 170 -4.07 10.65 -23.40
C ASP A 170 -3.71 11.30 -22.05
N THR A 171 -4.67 11.43 -21.14
CA THR A 171 -4.46 11.94 -19.77
C THR A 171 -4.92 10.95 -18.70
N GLY A 172 -4.37 11.12 -17.49
CA GLY A 172 -4.78 10.41 -16.29
C GLY A 172 -4.25 8.98 -16.18
N VAL A 173 -4.85 8.24 -15.25
CA VAL A 173 -4.46 6.85 -14.97
C VAL A 173 -4.66 5.93 -16.17
N ARG A 174 -3.87 4.87 -16.22
CA ARG A 174 -4.00 3.78 -17.20
C ARG A 174 -4.93 2.70 -16.64
N ASN A 175 -5.62 1.95 -17.51
CA ASN A 175 -6.49 0.85 -17.06
C ASN A 175 -5.67 -0.24 -16.37
N ASN A 176 -6.10 -0.73 -15.21
CA ASN A 176 -5.40 -1.80 -14.47
C ASN A 176 -3.98 -1.40 -14.03
N LEU A 177 -3.78 -0.10 -13.78
CA LEU A 177 -2.49 0.57 -13.52
C LEU A 177 -2.72 1.92 -12.79
N GLY A 178 -3.83 2.03 -12.04
CA GLY A 178 -4.33 3.28 -11.47
C GLY A 178 -3.83 3.53 -10.05
N LEU A 179 -4.70 4.07 -9.18
CA LEU A 179 -4.36 4.37 -7.79
C LEU A 179 -4.35 3.11 -6.90
N GLU A 180 -3.19 2.46 -6.84
CA GLU A 180 -3.02 1.24 -6.05
C GLU A 180 -2.54 1.50 -4.62
N SER A 181 -1.55 2.38 -4.48
CA SER A 181 -0.94 2.63 -3.18
C SER A 181 -1.70 3.64 -2.34
N LEU A 182 -1.94 3.34 -1.07
CA LEU A 182 -2.60 4.25 -0.11
C LEU A 182 -2.12 4.04 1.32
N SER A 183 -1.63 5.11 1.97
CA SER A 183 -1.10 5.00 3.33
C SER A 183 -1.27 6.26 4.17
N SER A 184 -1.79 6.13 5.38
CA SER A 184 -1.75 7.18 6.39
C SER A 184 -0.52 7.04 7.29
N THR A 185 0.12 8.15 7.61
CA THR A 185 1.16 8.20 8.65
C THR A 185 0.64 7.71 10.02
N PRO A 186 1.48 7.10 10.87
CA PRO A 186 1.04 6.59 12.17
C PRO A 186 0.51 7.67 13.12
N ASN A 187 0.99 8.91 12.98
CA ASN A 187 0.46 10.05 13.72
C ASN A 187 -0.84 10.58 13.10
N GLY A 188 -1.24 10.13 11.91
CA GLY A 188 -2.44 10.55 11.17
C GLY A 188 -2.40 11.99 10.64
N GLY A 189 -1.22 12.62 10.58
CA GLY A 189 -1.05 13.98 10.08
C GLY A 189 -1.00 14.07 8.56
N PHE A 190 -0.63 12.97 7.91
CA PHE A 190 -0.50 12.88 6.46
C PHE A 190 -1.10 11.59 5.90
N LEU A 191 -1.64 11.69 4.69
CA LEU A 191 -2.11 10.60 3.84
C LEU A 191 -1.32 10.63 2.54
N PHE A 192 -0.91 9.49 2.02
CA PHE A 192 -0.19 9.36 0.77
C PHE A 192 -0.96 8.45 -0.18
N PHE A 193 -0.94 8.75 -1.46
CA PHE A 193 -1.31 7.81 -2.51
C PHE A 193 -0.37 7.92 -3.70
N ALA A 194 -0.33 6.87 -4.52
CA ALA A 194 0.42 6.87 -5.76
C ALA A 194 -0.27 5.98 -6.81
N ASN A 195 0.03 6.24 -8.08
CA ASN A 195 -0.35 5.40 -9.20
C ASN A 195 0.64 4.23 -9.40
N GLU A 196 0.16 3.07 -9.84
CA GLU A 196 0.99 1.86 -10.05
C GLU A 196 2.01 2.07 -11.17
N ALA A 197 1.58 2.68 -12.28
CA ALA A 197 2.43 2.98 -13.42
C ALA A 197 2.18 4.40 -13.95
N PRO A 198 3.11 5.02 -14.69
CA PRO A 198 3.06 6.44 -15.03
C PRO A 198 1.74 6.87 -15.64
N LEU A 199 1.29 8.09 -15.32
CA LEU A 199 0.12 8.67 -15.98
C LEU A 199 0.37 8.76 -17.50
N LYS A 200 -0.71 8.83 -18.27
CA LYS A 200 -0.65 8.83 -19.73
C LYS A 200 0.27 9.91 -20.30
N GLN A 201 0.18 11.10 -19.73
CA GLN A 201 0.91 12.30 -20.13
C GLN A 201 2.30 12.44 -19.48
N ASP A 202 2.64 11.58 -18.51
CA ASP A 202 3.88 11.75 -17.73
C ASP A 202 5.06 10.97 -18.33
N ASP A 203 4.88 9.67 -18.53
CA ASP A 203 5.96 8.80 -18.99
C ASP A 203 5.42 7.50 -19.64
N ARG A 204 6.34 6.77 -20.28
CA ARG A 204 6.12 5.42 -20.80
C ARG A 204 5.99 4.41 -19.64
N LEU A 205 5.41 3.25 -19.92
CA LEU A 205 5.48 2.13 -18.99
C LEU A 205 6.92 1.62 -18.86
N SER A 206 7.29 1.19 -17.65
CA SER A 206 8.58 0.53 -17.41
C SER A 206 8.79 -0.64 -18.38
N THR A 207 10.00 -0.74 -18.91
CA THR A 207 10.47 -1.86 -19.72
C THR A 207 11.57 -2.60 -18.97
N THR A 208 12.20 -3.59 -19.59
CA THR A 208 13.41 -4.24 -19.07
C THR A 208 14.65 -3.33 -19.08
N GLU A 209 14.59 -2.18 -19.77
CA GLU A 209 15.71 -1.26 -19.94
C GLU A 209 15.50 0.06 -19.20
N TYR A 210 14.26 0.54 -19.12
CA TYR A 210 13.93 1.84 -18.55
C TYR A 210 12.84 1.70 -17.48
N GLY A 211 13.00 2.41 -16.37
CA GLY A 211 11.94 2.62 -15.39
C GLY A 211 11.01 3.75 -15.81
N GLY A 212 9.80 3.79 -15.22
CA GLY A 212 8.80 4.81 -15.47
C GLY A 212 8.53 5.67 -14.25
N ASP A 213 8.36 6.98 -14.45
CA ASP A 213 8.10 7.94 -13.38
C ASP A 213 6.61 8.04 -13.01
N VAL A 214 6.29 7.75 -11.74
CA VAL A 214 4.95 7.87 -11.15
C VAL A 214 4.89 9.03 -10.15
N ARG A 215 3.66 9.46 -9.84
CA ARG A 215 3.43 10.57 -8.90
C ARG A 215 3.11 10.02 -7.51
N LEU A 216 3.89 10.45 -6.53
CA LEU A 216 3.65 10.23 -5.10
C LEU A 216 3.02 11.50 -4.52
N VAL A 217 1.74 11.43 -4.19
CA VAL A 217 0.99 12.57 -3.66
C VAL A 217 0.90 12.49 -2.15
N ARG A 218 1.17 13.60 -1.47
CA ARG A 218 1.02 13.77 -0.02
C ARG A 218 -0.09 14.75 0.28
N TYR A 219 -1.02 14.31 1.11
CA TYR A 219 -2.10 15.11 1.66
C TYR A 219 -1.81 15.39 3.13
N LYS A 220 -1.97 16.64 3.53
CA LYS A 220 -1.88 17.07 4.92
C LYS A 220 -3.29 17.14 5.53
N ALA A 221 -3.41 16.63 6.75
CA ALA A 221 -4.65 16.73 7.52
C ALA A 221 -4.93 18.19 7.90
N SER A 222 -6.17 18.61 7.71
CA SER A 222 -6.71 19.90 8.17
C SER A 222 -8.05 19.64 8.86
N GLY A 223 -8.02 19.57 10.19
CA GLY A 223 -9.14 19.08 11.00
C GLY A 223 -9.47 17.62 10.64
N SER A 224 -10.71 17.38 10.20
CA SER A 224 -11.12 16.06 9.69
C SER A 224 -10.83 15.88 8.19
N SER A 225 -10.46 16.92 7.46
CA SER A 225 -10.25 16.89 6.01
C SER A 225 -8.77 16.66 5.63
N PHE A 226 -8.53 16.41 4.35
CA PHE A 226 -7.20 16.25 3.77
C PHE A 226 -7.06 17.12 2.53
N GLN A 227 -5.92 17.79 2.40
CA GLN A 227 -5.61 18.61 1.22
C GLN A 227 -4.22 18.27 0.68
N PRO A 228 -4.03 18.26 -0.65
CA PRO A 228 -2.70 18.07 -1.25
C PRO A 228 -1.73 19.14 -0.78
N ASP A 229 -0.62 18.75 -0.14
CA ASP A 229 0.45 19.65 0.29
C ASP A 229 1.77 19.41 -0.45
N GLY A 230 1.93 18.24 -1.07
CA GLY A 230 3.07 17.92 -1.91
C GLY A 230 2.76 16.84 -2.95
N GLU A 231 3.47 16.88 -4.06
CA GLU A 231 3.49 15.84 -5.07
C GLU A 231 4.93 15.66 -5.53
N PHE A 232 5.42 14.44 -5.48
CA PHE A 232 6.83 14.11 -5.70
C PHE A 232 6.93 13.03 -6.78
N VAL A 233 8.08 12.93 -7.42
CA VAL A 233 8.30 11.91 -8.46
C VAL A 233 9.01 10.70 -7.87
N TYR A 234 8.40 9.53 -8.06
CA TYR A 234 8.95 8.22 -7.75
C TYR A 234 9.20 7.47 -9.05
N GLN A 235 10.40 6.94 -9.26
CA GLN A 235 10.66 6.08 -10.42
C GLN A 235 10.40 4.62 -10.05
N VAL A 236 9.53 3.92 -10.77
CA VAL A 236 9.43 2.46 -10.72
C VAL A 236 10.62 1.87 -11.47
N GLU A 237 11.28 0.84 -10.92
CA GLU A 237 12.45 0.24 -11.58
C GLU A 237 12.13 -0.36 -12.96
N PRO A 238 13.15 -0.58 -13.81
CA PRO A 238 13.03 -1.49 -14.93
C PRO A 238 12.60 -2.89 -14.48
N ILE A 239 11.90 -3.61 -15.37
CA ILE A 239 11.45 -4.98 -15.14
C ILE A 239 12.68 -5.87 -14.90
N PRO A 240 12.80 -6.50 -13.71
CA PRO A 240 13.97 -7.31 -13.39
C PRO A 240 14.00 -8.60 -14.22
N VAL A 241 14.97 -8.68 -15.11
CA VAL A 241 15.27 -9.89 -15.90
C VAL A 241 16.78 -10.16 -15.85
N PRO A 242 17.23 -11.43 -15.99
CA PRO A 242 18.64 -11.71 -16.20
C PRO A 242 19.18 -10.96 -17.42
N ASP A 243 20.44 -10.50 -17.39
CA ASP A 243 21.01 -9.60 -18.42
C ASP A 243 20.92 -10.16 -19.85
N LEU A 244 21.12 -11.47 -20.03
CA LEU A 244 20.99 -12.15 -21.33
C LEU A 244 19.55 -12.19 -21.86
N LYS A 245 18.57 -11.66 -21.12
CA LYS A 245 17.14 -11.77 -21.38
C LYS A 245 16.43 -10.41 -21.44
N LYS A 246 17.14 -9.31 -21.76
CA LYS A 246 16.55 -7.96 -21.91
C LYS A 246 15.42 -7.86 -22.94
N LYS A 247 15.34 -8.78 -23.93
CA LYS A 247 14.22 -8.85 -24.90
C LYS A 247 12.91 -9.43 -24.32
N LEU A 248 12.91 -9.88 -23.07
CA LEU A 248 11.69 -10.40 -22.44
C LEU A 248 10.68 -9.28 -22.18
N ARG A 249 9.40 -9.67 -22.21
CA ARG A 249 8.28 -8.79 -21.85
C ARG A 249 7.74 -9.19 -20.48
N GLY A 250 7.37 -8.18 -19.70
CA GLY A 250 6.74 -8.33 -18.40
C GLY A 250 5.99 -7.06 -18.03
N SER A 251 5.58 -6.97 -16.78
CA SER A 251 5.07 -5.76 -16.15
C SER A 251 5.76 -5.55 -14.81
N ILE A 252 5.83 -4.29 -14.38
CA ILE A 252 6.24 -3.90 -13.03
C ILE A 252 5.44 -2.67 -12.62
N GLY A 253 5.11 -2.57 -11.33
CA GLY A 253 4.31 -1.50 -10.79
C GLY A 253 4.65 -1.19 -9.34
N LEU A 254 4.37 0.05 -8.91
CA LEU A 254 4.33 0.46 -7.52
C LEU A 254 2.99 0.01 -6.92
N THR A 255 2.98 -1.12 -6.22
CA THR A 255 1.71 -1.74 -5.81
C THR A 255 1.19 -1.19 -4.49
N ASP A 256 2.06 -0.89 -3.51
CA ASP A 256 1.60 -0.26 -2.26
C ASP A 256 2.70 0.53 -1.53
N LEU A 257 2.26 1.35 -0.58
CA LEU A 257 3.07 2.24 0.24
C LEU A 257 2.75 2.05 1.73
N LEU A 258 3.79 2.16 2.54
CA LEU A 258 3.71 2.29 3.99
C LEU A 258 4.36 3.60 4.42
N ALA A 259 3.55 4.59 4.75
CA ALA A 259 4.02 5.85 5.31
C ALA A 259 4.51 5.63 6.75
N LEU A 260 5.78 5.95 7.02
CA LEU A 260 6.37 5.91 8.36
C LEU A 260 6.22 7.25 9.08
N ASP A 261 6.34 8.34 8.31
CA ASP A 261 6.08 9.72 8.71
C ASP A 261 5.88 10.60 7.45
N GLU A 262 5.95 11.93 7.60
CA GLU A 262 5.74 12.88 6.51
C GLU A 262 6.75 12.81 5.37
N ASN A 263 7.94 12.22 5.57
CA ASN A 263 9.02 12.21 4.59
C ASN A 263 9.56 10.81 4.30
N ARG A 264 9.23 9.79 5.11
CA ARG A 264 9.75 8.43 4.97
C ARG A 264 8.64 7.43 4.71
N LEU A 265 8.84 6.60 3.68
CA LEU A 265 7.92 5.52 3.30
C LEU A 265 8.68 4.21 3.04
N ILE A 266 7.96 3.11 3.02
CA ILE A 266 8.37 1.86 2.38
C ILE A 266 7.45 1.61 1.20
N SER A 267 7.99 1.37 0.00
CA SER A 267 7.21 0.96 -1.17
C SER A 267 7.35 -0.52 -1.46
N ILE A 268 6.33 -1.10 -2.10
CA ILE A 268 6.43 -2.39 -2.79
C ILE A 268 6.50 -2.13 -4.30
N GLU A 269 7.49 -2.70 -4.97
CA GLU A 269 7.44 -2.90 -6.42
C GLU A 269 7.25 -4.39 -6.72
N ARG A 270 6.28 -4.69 -7.56
CA ARG A 270 5.94 -6.05 -7.99
C ARG A 270 6.09 -6.18 -9.49
N ALA A 271 6.87 -7.16 -9.94
CA ALA A 271 7.08 -7.46 -11.35
C ALA A 271 6.67 -8.88 -11.73
N TRP A 272 6.04 -9.03 -12.89
CA TRP A 272 5.69 -10.33 -13.49
C TRP A 272 6.35 -10.50 -14.86
N VAL A 273 7.12 -11.58 -15.02
CA VAL A 273 7.75 -11.95 -16.31
C VAL A 273 7.16 -13.26 -16.81
N ARG A 274 6.22 -13.16 -17.77
CA ARG A 274 5.43 -14.30 -18.27
C ARG A 274 6.27 -15.47 -18.77
N LYS A 275 7.31 -15.21 -19.58
CA LYS A 275 8.16 -16.29 -20.14
C LYS A 275 8.94 -17.04 -19.05
N LEU A 276 9.25 -16.38 -17.94
CA LEU A 276 9.93 -17.00 -16.79
C LEU A 276 8.95 -17.57 -15.76
N LYS A 277 7.65 -17.26 -15.89
CA LYS A 277 6.61 -17.55 -14.88
C LYS A 277 7.03 -17.06 -13.48
N LYS A 278 7.71 -15.92 -13.42
CA LYS A 278 8.35 -15.40 -12.20
C LYS A 278 7.70 -14.10 -11.76
N GLN A 279 7.32 -14.06 -10.48
CA GLN A 279 7.06 -12.83 -9.74
C GLN A 279 8.35 -12.39 -9.04
N THR A 280 8.67 -11.11 -9.08
CA THR A 280 9.75 -10.50 -8.29
C THR A 280 9.16 -9.36 -7.47
N ILE A 281 9.39 -9.40 -6.16
CA ILE A 281 8.83 -8.44 -5.21
C ILE A 281 9.99 -7.80 -4.48
N ARG A 282 10.09 -6.48 -4.57
CA ARG A 282 11.13 -5.69 -3.92
C ARG A 282 10.51 -4.61 -3.07
N LEU A 283 11.06 -4.44 -1.88
CA LEU A 283 10.71 -3.36 -0.96
C LEU A 283 11.80 -2.31 -1.01
N TYR A 284 11.41 -1.03 -1.04
CA TYR A 284 12.35 0.09 -1.02
C TYR A 284 12.05 1.01 0.14
N SER A 285 13.09 1.52 0.79
CA SER A 285 12.96 2.70 1.64
C SER A 285 12.96 3.94 0.76
N VAL A 286 11.98 4.81 0.98
CA VAL A 286 11.76 6.05 0.22
C VAL A 286 11.89 7.24 1.16
N GLU A 287 12.63 8.25 0.75
CA GLU A 287 12.84 9.49 1.50
C GLU A 287 12.56 10.72 0.60
N ILE A 288 11.64 11.56 1.04
CA ILE A 288 11.39 12.89 0.47
C ILE A 288 12.40 13.83 1.15
N GLU A 289 13.47 14.15 0.44
CA GLU A 289 14.54 15.01 0.96
C GLU A 289 14.20 16.48 0.71
N ARG A 290 14.87 17.41 1.40
CA ARG A 290 14.65 18.86 1.24
C ARG A 290 14.77 19.33 -0.22
N GLN A 291 15.66 18.69 -0.97
CA GLN A 291 15.94 19.00 -2.37
C GLN A 291 15.07 18.22 -3.38
N THR A 292 14.18 17.34 -2.92
CA THR A 292 13.23 16.65 -3.81
C THR A 292 12.27 17.69 -4.40
N SER A 293 12.07 17.66 -5.72
CA SER A 293 11.18 18.60 -6.40
C SER A 293 9.72 18.33 -6.02
N ASN A 294 8.97 19.38 -5.69
CA ASN A 294 7.53 19.33 -5.57
C ASN A 294 6.90 19.69 -6.93
N VAL A 295 6.27 18.71 -7.58
CA VAL A 295 5.69 18.81 -8.93
C VAL A 295 4.17 18.96 -8.92
N LYS A 296 3.59 19.36 -7.78
CA LYS A 296 2.13 19.46 -7.58
C LYS A 296 1.45 20.34 -8.63
N ASN A 297 2.12 21.38 -9.12
CA ASN A 297 1.58 22.31 -10.11
C ASN A 297 1.92 21.92 -11.56
N GLU A 298 2.58 20.77 -11.78
CA GLU A 298 2.96 20.30 -13.12
C GLU A 298 1.89 19.35 -13.67
N ASP A 299 1.23 19.70 -14.77
CA ASP A 299 0.19 18.85 -15.38
C ASP A 299 0.74 17.59 -16.06
N PHE A 300 1.98 17.67 -16.53
CA PHE A 300 2.74 16.57 -17.13
C PHE A 300 4.20 16.60 -16.64
N LEU A 301 4.85 15.43 -16.57
CA LEU A 301 6.27 15.29 -16.24
C LEU A 301 7.18 15.17 -17.46
N HIS A 302 6.64 14.73 -18.60
CA HIS A 302 7.43 14.46 -19.80
C HIS A 302 8.28 15.68 -20.22
N GLY A 303 9.57 15.45 -20.47
CA GLY A 303 10.51 16.48 -20.90
C GLY A 303 10.93 17.49 -19.81
N LYS A 304 10.48 17.33 -18.57
CA LYS A 304 10.85 18.23 -17.46
C LYS A 304 12.03 17.70 -16.67
N PHE A 305 12.79 18.63 -16.07
CA PHE A 305 13.84 18.31 -15.12
C PHE A 305 13.30 18.45 -13.69
N TYR A 306 13.41 17.37 -12.91
CA TYR A 306 13.03 17.34 -11.50
C TYR A 306 13.92 16.38 -10.74
N LYS A 307 14.05 16.60 -9.43
CA LYS A 307 14.71 15.68 -8.52
C LYS A 307 13.69 14.73 -7.91
N ARG A 308 13.82 13.45 -8.24
CA ARG A 308 13.01 12.35 -7.69
C ARG A 308 13.22 12.19 -6.18
N VAL A 309 12.31 11.46 -5.54
CA VAL A 309 12.53 10.98 -4.15
C VAL A 309 13.76 10.09 -4.10
N LYS A 310 14.43 10.07 -2.95
CA LYS A 310 15.54 9.13 -2.74
C LYS A 310 14.98 7.75 -2.45
N LYS A 311 15.45 6.77 -3.22
CA LYS A 311 15.00 5.38 -3.13
C LYS A 311 16.19 4.47 -2.88
N LYS A 312 16.04 3.51 -1.96
CA LYS A 312 17.05 2.48 -1.69
C LYS A 312 16.40 1.13 -1.48
N LEU A 313 16.94 0.09 -2.12
CA LEU A 313 16.48 -1.29 -1.93
C LEU A 313 16.61 -1.68 -0.46
N LEU A 314 15.48 -2.04 0.15
CA LEU A 314 15.39 -2.51 1.52
C LEU A 314 15.42 -4.04 1.57
N ALA A 315 14.65 -4.70 0.71
CA ALA A 315 14.63 -6.15 0.60
C ALA A 315 14.24 -6.60 -0.81
N ASP A 316 14.92 -7.63 -1.33
CA ASP A 316 14.43 -8.45 -2.44
C ASP A 316 13.89 -9.75 -1.84
N LEU A 317 12.59 -10.01 -1.99
CA LEU A 317 11.93 -11.14 -1.34
C LEU A 317 12.34 -12.51 -1.92
N ASP A 318 13.05 -12.55 -3.05
CA ASP A 318 13.66 -13.80 -3.53
C ASP A 318 14.64 -14.37 -2.50
N SER A 319 15.32 -13.52 -1.72
CA SER A 319 16.23 -13.92 -0.63
C SER A 319 15.51 -14.62 0.53
N ILE A 320 14.19 -14.50 0.64
CA ILE A 320 13.38 -15.10 1.70
C ILE A 320 12.88 -16.49 1.31
N LEU A 321 12.88 -16.84 0.03
CA LEU A 321 12.41 -18.14 -0.47
C LEU A 321 13.03 -19.33 0.29
N PRO A 322 14.35 -19.39 0.55
CA PRO A 322 14.94 -20.51 1.30
C PRO A 322 14.33 -20.71 2.70
N LEU A 323 13.88 -19.63 3.33
CA LEU A 323 13.27 -19.62 4.67
C LEU A 323 11.78 -19.99 4.67
N MET A 324 11.12 -19.98 3.50
CA MET A 324 9.72 -20.36 3.36
C MET A 324 9.53 -21.89 3.41
N PRO A 325 8.36 -22.38 3.86
CA PRO A 325 8.08 -23.82 3.87
C PRO A 325 8.18 -24.43 2.46
N LYS A 326 8.90 -25.56 2.34
CA LYS A 326 9.21 -26.22 1.06
C LYS A 326 7.99 -26.42 0.15
N LYS A 327 6.85 -26.83 0.72
CA LYS A 327 5.59 -27.13 0.02
C LYS A 327 5.10 -26.01 -0.89
N TRP A 328 5.43 -24.76 -0.56
CA TRP A 328 4.84 -23.60 -1.21
C TRP A 328 5.81 -22.41 -1.28
N ARG A 329 7.09 -22.77 -1.49
CA ARG A 329 8.25 -21.88 -1.64
C ARG A 329 8.25 -21.16 -2.99
N LYS A 330 7.36 -20.19 -3.11
CA LYS A 330 7.29 -19.24 -4.24
C LYS A 330 6.60 -17.96 -3.77
N LEU A 331 6.99 -16.83 -4.34
CA LEU A 331 6.27 -15.57 -4.16
C LEU A 331 4.97 -15.58 -5.01
N ASP A 332 4.07 -14.67 -4.68
CA ASP A 332 2.78 -14.47 -5.37
C ASP A 332 2.56 -12.96 -5.59
N ASN A 333 1.36 -12.55 -6.02
CA ASN A 333 1.01 -11.16 -6.34
C ASN A 333 0.98 -10.24 -5.10
N ILE A 334 2.12 -9.98 -4.45
CA ILE A 334 2.17 -9.18 -3.21
C ILE A 334 1.83 -7.72 -3.52
N GLU A 335 0.74 -7.25 -2.92
CA GLU A 335 0.14 -5.96 -3.22
C GLU A 335 -0.24 -5.18 -1.96
N GLY A 336 -0.28 -5.77 -0.77
CA GLY A 336 -0.53 -4.99 0.46
C GLY A 336 0.64 -5.01 1.45
N ILE A 337 0.90 -3.88 2.12
CA ILE A 337 1.88 -3.73 3.21
C ILE A 337 1.29 -2.97 4.40
N CYS A 338 1.60 -3.42 5.62
CA CYS A 338 1.35 -2.59 6.80
C CYS A 338 2.38 -2.82 7.91
N LEU A 339 2.51 -1.85 8.81
CA LEU A 339 3.10 -2.12 10.13
C LEU A 339 2.18 -3.03 10.93
N GLY A 340 2.74 -4.02 11.60
CA GLY A 340 2.06 -4.83 12.59
C GLY A 340 2.30 -4.31 14.03
N PRO A 341 1.96 -5.10 15.06
CA PRO A 341 2.25 -4.76 16.44
C PRO A 341 3.76 -4.81 16.71
N ARG A 342 4.20 -4.16 17.78
CA ARG A 342 5.56 -4.38 18.29
C ARG A 342 5.68 -5.77 18.90
N LEU A 343 6.83 -6.40 18.69
CA LEU A 343 7.20 -7.65 19.36
C LEU A 343 7.56 -7.39 20.83
N LYS A 344 7.68 -8.46 21.63
CA LYS A 344 8.08 -8.37 23.06
C LYS A 344 9.45 -7.70 23.25
N ASN A 345 10.35 -7.81 22.28
CA ASN A 345 11.66 -7.15 22.30
C ASN A 345 11.61 -5.67 21.86
N GLY A 346 10.41 -5.11 21.64
CA GLY A 346 10.21 -3.72 21.27
C GLY A 346 10.28 -3.42 19.78
N ASN A 347 10.77 -4.36 18.96
CA ASN A 347 10.91 -4.17 17.52
C ASN A 347 9.57 -4.10 16.81
N TYR A 348 9.51 -3.31 15.74
CA TYR A 348 8.36 -3.26 14.85
C TYR A 348 8.22 -4.54 14.03
N THR A 349 7.02 -4.80 13.54
CA THR A 349 6.77 -5.84 12.55
C THR A 349 6.22 -5.25 11.27
N LEU A 350 6.49 -5.95 10.17
CA LEU A 350 5.94 -5.67 8.86
C LEU A 350 5.11 -6.87 8.42
N ILE A 351 3.95 -6.63 7.83
CA ILE A 351 3.09 -7.67 7.29
C ILE A 351 2.77 -7.35 5.85
N LEU A 352 2.91 -8.35 4.98
CA LEU A 352 2.59 -8.29 3.57
C LEU A 352 1.43 -9.24 3.25
N VAL A 353 0.65 -8.92 2.22
CA VAL A 353 -0.39 -9.80 1.68
C VAL A 353 -0.30 -9.85 0.16
N SER A 354 -0.56 -11.03 -0.41
CA SER A 354 -0.77 -11.19 -1.84
C SER A 354 -2.23 -11.28 -2.22
N ASP A 355 -2.53 -10.62 -3.33
CA ASP A 355 -3.69 -10.91 -4.13
C ASP A 355 -3.51 -12.26 -4.83
N ASN A 356 -4.61 -13.00 -4.96
CA ASN A 356 -4.66 -14.24 -5.71
C ASN A 356 -5.38 -14.11 -7.05
N ASN A 357 -5.83 -12.92 -7.44
CA ASN A 357 -6.63 -12.64 -8.65
C ASN A 357 -7.86 -13.58 -8.79
N PHE A 358 -8.33 -14.18 -7.69
CA PHE A 358 -9.27 -15.31 -7.70
C PHE A 358 -8.86 -16.47 -8.66
N ASN A 359 -7.56 -16.61 -8.92
CA ASN A 359 -6.96 -17.59 -9.82
C ASN A 359 -6.45 -18.82 -9.06
N ALA A 360 -6.80 -20.02 -9.52
CA ALA A 360 -6.41 -21.28 -8.87
C ALA A 360 -4.87 -21.52 -8.83
N ARG A 361 -4.08 -20.81 -9.64
CA ARG A 361 -2.61 -20.94 -9.70
C ARG A 361 -1.88 -19.98 -8.76
N GLN A 362 -2.58 -18.94 -8.29
CA GLN A 362 -2.10 -17.98 -7.31
C GLN A 362 -2.70 -18.29 -5.95
N ARG A 363 -2.22 -17.63 -4.90
CA ARG A 363 -2.67 -17.88 -3.52
C ARG A 363 -2.74 -16.58 -2.75
N THR A 364 -3.57 -16.57 -1.70
CA THR A 364 -3.53 -15.49 -0.72
C THR A 364 -2.47 -15.83 0.32
N LEU A 365 -1.32 -15.19 0.21
CA LEU A 365 -0.14 -15.39 1.04
C LEU A 365 0.05 -14.18 1.95
N PHE A 366 0.06 -14.40 3.26
CA PHE A 366 0.50 -13.41 4.23
C PHE A 366 1.93 -13.71 4.65
N MET A 367 2.78 -12.70 4.73
CA MET A 367 4.16 -12.83 5.21
C MET A 367 4.40 -11.83 6.34
N ALA A 368 5.05 -12.27 7.41
CA ALA A 368 5.38 -11.40 8.55
C ALA A 368 6.90 -11.32 8.73
N PHE A 369 7.38 -10.13 9.04
CA PHE A 369 8.77 -9.80 9.27
C PHE A 369 8.95 -9.00 10.55
N GLU A 370 10.07 -9.18 11.21
CA GLU A 370 10.60 -8.29 12.23
C GLU A 370 11.43 -7.21 11.53
N ILE A 371 11.21 -5.95 11.89
CA ILE A 371 11.99 -4.81 11.42
C ILE A 371 13.15 -4.62 12.38
N ILE A 372 14.37 -4.77 11.87
CA ILE A 372 15.59 -4.55 12.64
C ILE A 372 16.12 -3.16 12.30
N GLU A 373 16.20 -2.30 13.31
CA GLU A 373 16.71 -0.94 13.14
C GLU A 373 18.23 -0.90 13.30
N LYS A 374 18.89 0.02 12.58
CA LYS A 374 20.28 0.37 12.88
C LYS A 374 20.31 1.05 14.24
N LYS A 375 21.11 0.51 15.17
CA LYS A 375 21.44 1.23 16.41
C LYS A 375 22.07 2.56 16.05
N THR A 376 21.49 3.66 16.51
CA THR A 376 22.20 4.94 16.55
C THR A 376 23.35 4.77 17.54
N LYS A 377 24.58 4.92 17.05
CA LYS A 377 25.75 5.06 17.91
C LYS A 377 25.64 6.35 18.70
#